data_AF-A0A1Q9GT35-F1
#
_entry.id   AF-A0A1Q9GT35-F1
#
_cell.length_a   1.000
_cell.length_b   1.000
_cell.length_c   1.000
_cell.angle_alpha   90.00
_cell.angle_beta   90.00
_cell.angle_gamma   90.00
#
_symmetry.space_group_name_H-M   'P 1'
#
loop_
_entity.id
_entity.type
_entity.pdbx_description
1 polymer ?
#
loop_
_entity_poly.entity_id
_entity_poly.type
_entity_poly.pdbx_seq_one_letter_code
_entity_poly.pdbx_strand_id
1 'polypeptide(L)' 'MENAAALGLGLIEGDGQSRFLHDGRAHNIESAILWHGGEGASSKENFIALTDKVLLISFLRSI' A
#
# COMPACT_ATOMS: atom_id res chain seq x y z
N MET A 1 14.21 -4.59 21.94
CA MET A 1 13.60 -5.64 21.11
C MET A 1 12.24 -5.11 20.71
N GLU A 2 12.19 -4.38 19.60
CA GLU A 2 11.06 -3.56 19.20
C GLU A 2 10.50 -4.12 17.89
N ASN A 3 9.17 -4.25 17.83
CA ASN A 3 8.35 -4.94 16.84
C ASN A 3 8.83 -4.83 15.37
N ALA A 4 9.45 -5.89 14.85
CA ALA A 4 9.97 -5.96 13.48
C ALA A 4 9.07 -6.81 12.55
N ALA A 5 7.76 -6.54 12.51
CA ALA A 5 6.84 -7.29 11.62
C ALA A 5 5.81 -6.43 10.87
N ALA A 6 5.91 -5.10 10.87
CA ALA A 6 4.94 -4.21 10.20
C ALA A 6 5.55 -3.14 9.27
N LEU A 7 6.88 -3.11 9.12
CA LEU A 7 7.63 -1.97 8.57
C LEU A 7 8.49 -2.38 7.36
N GLY A 8 7.84 -2.84 6.29
CA GLY A 8 8.54 -3.41 5.13
C GLY A 8 7.81 -3.27 3.82
N LEU A 9 6.83 -2.36 3.72
CA LEU A 9 6.04 -2.22 2.49
C LEU A 9 6.89 -1.74 1.32
N GLY A 10 7.83 -0.82 1.57
CA GLY A 10 8.81 -0.40 0.56
C GLY A 10 9.79 -1.52 0.18
N LEU A 11 10.19 -2.36 1.14
CA LEU A 11 11.07 -3.50 0.88
C LEU A 11 10.37 -4.59 0.06
N ILE A 12 9.11 -4.89 0.40
CA ILE A 12 8.26 -5.83 -0.34
C ILE A 12 8.04 -5.31 -1.76
N GLU A 13 7.68 -4.04 -1.94
CA GLU A 13 7.49 -3.49 -3.29
C GLU A 13 8.78 -3.49 -4.12
N GLY A 14 9.93 -3.20 -3.49
CA GLY A 14 11.24 -3.12 -4.13
C GLY A 14 11.87 -4.45 -4.55
N ASP A 15 11.32 -5.59 -4.11
CA ASP A 15 11.84 -6.93 -4.45
C ASP A 15 11.56 -7.35 -5.92
N GLY A 16 10.73 -6.57 -6.64
CA GLY A 16 10.37 -6.82 -8.04
C GLY A 16 9.42 -7.99 -8.28
N GLN A 17 9.01 -8.71 -7.23
CA GLN A 17 8.05 -9.83 -7.24
C GLN A 17 6.86 -9.59 -6.30
N SER A 18 6.72 -8.35 -5.80
CA SER A 18 5.72 -7.98 -4.83
C SER A 18 4.29 -8.35 -5.26
N ARG A 19 3.54 -8.86 -4.28
CA ARG A 19 2.12 -9.19 -4.40
C ARG A 19 1.40 -8.70 -3.16
N PHE A 20 0.49 -7.76 -3.37
CA PHE A 20 -0.41 -7.24 -2.37
C PHE A 20 -1.82 -7.78 -2.60
N LEU A 21 -2.67 -7.66 -1.56
CA LEU A 21 -4.01 -8.23 -1.48
C LEU A 21 -4.01 -9.76 -1.38
N HIS A 22 -5.09 -10.33 -0.84
CA HIS A 22 -5.20 -11.77 -0.58
C HIS A 22 -5.09 -12.65 -1.84
N ASP A 23 -5.46 -12.11 -3.00
CA ASP A 23 -5.35 -12.78 -4.29
C ASP A 23 -4.10 -12.37 -5.09
N GLY A 24 -3.24 -11.51 -4.53
CA GLY A 24 -1.96 -11.15 -5.12
C GLY A 24 -2.04 -10.36 -6.42
N ARG A 25 -3.19 -9.72 -6.72
CA ARG A 25 -3.43 -9.00 -7.99
C ARG A 25 -2.74 -7.64 -8.09
N ALA A 26 -2.27 -7.08 -6.97
CA ALA A 26 -1.61 -5.78 -6.94
C ALA A 26 -0.08 -5.95 -6.82
N HIS A 27 0.66 -5.21 -7.64
CA HIS A 27 2.14 -5.28 -7.71
C HIS A 27 2.83 -4.04 -7.13
N ASN A 28 2.05 -3.13 -6.56
CA ASN A 28 2.56 -1.93 -5.90
C ASN A 28 1.51 -1.43 -4.89
N ILE A 29 1.95 -0.61 -3.94
CA ILE A 29 1.14 -0.09 -2.83
C ILE A 29 -0.04 0.73 -3.36
N GLU A 30 0.19 1.55 -4.40
CA GLU A 30 -0.86 2.39 -4.99
C GLU A 30 -2.00 1.55 -5.57
N SER A 31 -1.68 0.53 -6.37
CA SER A 31 -2.68 -0.38 -6.92
C SER A 31 -3.36 -1.20 -5.82
N ALA A 32 -2.64 -1.61 -4.76
CA ALA A 32 -3.24 -2.28 -3.62
C ALA A 32 -4.34 -1.42 -2.98
N ILE A 33 -4.08 -0.12 -2.78
CA ILE A 33 -5.07 0.84 -2.27
C ILE A 33 -6.26 0.98 -3.23
N LEU A 34 -6.01 1.12 -4.54
CA LEU A 34 -7.07 1.32 -5.55
C LEU A 34 -7.97 0.09 -5.77
N TRP A 35 -7.44 -1.10 -5.48
CA TRP A 35 -8.16 -2.38 -5.61
C TRP A 35 -8.87 -2.83 -4.33
N HIS A 36 -8.74 -2.09 -3.23
CA HIS A 36 -9.48 -2.38 -2.00
C HIS A 36 -10.98 -2.03 -2.14
N GLY A 37 -11.81 -2.92 -1.62
CA GLY A 37 -13.25 -2.74 -1.46
C GLY A 37 -13.69 -3.24 -0.08
N GLY A 38 -15.00 -3.37 0.15
CA GLY A 38 -15.53 -3.76 1.47
C GLY A 38 -15.07 -2.77 2.54
N GLU A 39 -14.42 -3.27 3.59
CA GLU A 39 -13.88 -2.44 4.68
C GLU A 39 -12.84 -1.41 4.22
N GLY A 40 -12.12 -1.68 3.13
CA GLY A 40 -11.12 -0.77 2.56
C GLY A 40 -11.69 0.28 1.59
N ALA A 41 -13.00 0.28 1.32
CA ALA A 41 -13.60 1.17 0.31
C ALA A 41 -13.44 2.66 0.66
N SER A 42 -13.63 3.03 1.94
CA SER A 42 -13.44 4.40 2.40
C SER A 42 -11.99 4.88 2.22
N SER A 43 -11.01 4.04 2.56
CA SER A 43 -9.59 4.35 2.35
C SER A 43 -9.25 4.55 0.87
N LYS A 44 -9.83 3.73 -0.02
CA LYS A 44 -9.70 3.90 -1.48
C LYS A 44 -10.28 5.24 -1.94
N GLU A 45 -11.49 5.59 -1.52
CA GLU A 45 -12.15 6.83 -1.92
C GLU A 45 -11.37 8.06 -1.42
N ASN A 46 -10.91 8.03 -0.17
CA ASN A 46 -10.05 9.07 0.40
C ASN A 46 -8.74 9.20 -0.38
N PHE A 47 -8.11 8.08 -0.75
CA PHE A 47 -6.91 8.08 -1.58
C PHE A 47 -7.17 8.66 -2.97
N ILE A 48 -8.32 8.35 -3.60
CA ILE A 48 -8.71 8.92 -4.90
C ILE A 48 -8.86 10.44 -4.81
N ALA A 49 -9.48 10.94 -3.74
CA ALA A 49 -9.72 12.37 -3.50
C ALA A 49 -8.48 13.15 -3.05
N LEU A 50 -7.42 12.47 -2.60
CA LEU A 50 -6.20 13.10 -2.11
C LEU A 50 -5.43 13.79 -3.24
N THR A 51 -5.04 15.05 -3.03
CA THR A 51 -4.22 15.80 -3.99
C THR A 51 -2.77 15.32 -3.98
N ASP A 52 -2.21 15.04 -2.79
CA ASP A 52 -0.79 14.71 -2.59
C ASP A 52 -0.54 13.20 -2.41
N LYS A 53 -1.05 12.38 -3.33
CA LYS A 53 -0.93 10.91 -3.28
C LYS A 53 0.52 10.45 -3.19
N VAL A 54 1.43 11.16 -3.87
CA VAL A 54 2.87 10.86 -3.88
C VAL A 54 3.46 10.92 -2.48
N LEU A 55 3.05 11.87 -1.64
CA LEU A 55 3.56 12.01 -0.28
C LEU A 55 3.11 10.84 0.59
N LEU A 56 1.84 10.46 0.51
CA LEU A 56 1.31 9.30 1.23
C LEU A 56 2.00 8.01 0.78
N ILE A 57 2.16 7.78 -0.53
CA ILE A 57 2.85 6.59 -1.04
C ILE A 57 4.32 6.57 -0.59
N SER A 58 4.99 7.74 -0.59
CA SER A 58 6.37 7.84 -0.11
C SER A 58 6.49 7.53 1.37
N PHE A 59 5.55 8.03 2.18
CA PHE A 59 5.45 7.68 3.59
C PHE A 59 5.22 6.17 3.78
N LEU A 60 4.28 5.57 3.06
CA LEU A 60 4.00 4.13 3.13
C LEU A 60 5.17 3.25 2.68
N ARG A 61 6.06 3.74 1.83
CA ARG A 61 7.31 3.06 1.46
C ARG A 61 8.41 3.21 2.51
N SER A 62 8.33 4.27 3.32
CA SER A 62 9.34 4.59 4.35
C SER A 62 9.09 3.88 5.68
N ILE A 63 7.87 3.35 5.87
CA ILE A 63 7.52 2.48 6.98
C ILE A 63 7.94 1.06 6.65
#